data_AF-A0A6C0LAH0-F1
#
_entry.id   AF-A0A6C0LAH0-F1
#
_cell.length_a   1.000
_cell.length_b   1.000
_cell.length_c   1.000
_cell.angle_alpha   90.00
_cell.angle_beta   90.00
_cell.angle_gamma   90.00
#
_symmetry.space_group_name_H-M   'P 1'
#
loop_
_entity.id
_entity.type
_entity.pdbx_description
1 polymer ?
#
loop_
_entity_poly.entity_id
_entity_poly.type
_entity_poly.pdbx_seq_one_letter_code
_entity_poly.pdbx_strand_id
1 'polypeptide(L)'
;MESLKQDEAQGRSIHIVLTMNTLLNNKQFSNRLSEVNNKYGDGSVCVFASVYKGDYRHIKQTEHIFSEPEAKPKKTNKTKKSREDRDTEDTVETEDAEWEMPRIVIACSNTKRFNDCFDTIYRLGEGNTAVKRVFVYFDELHKYIKNTACNIRKHIETINDLEIVSAMYAMSASPNNIWSDNKMSFWSNINILHIDNYYDTDYIGYNDINFICYGDNDSAYKSTKNADYADAGLRDNEIFTMNFIKDTLKKYPEILSKYSRVFIPANLRRITHSYLRECLFKHEPSCVIILLNSAEKSIQYKNEDGDTITQPIVLKEGELGDLIANYMEANNISDRPLVYIGFVCVGMGQTLVSEKLGSFTAAIFGYDNILNDTMYQLFGRITGRFRNWDKRKKATDVYSTKRCKNICQVMEECAKNVIAKHGGKKLDANKYLEPFNNGDKITGVYQLKNNFEEKDAEYFEFPKFADSMPEVSKMLCDIFHIKIELEEDPGKYFCDIEGYYITKYLRKYNGKKQDELKPEDRHTEANIASINAMYIKNDNKICKYIVIPVYESLESSKFKYRILYSI
;
A
#
# COMPACT_ATOMS: atom_id res chain seq x y z
N MET A 1 -13.29 -6.84 -21.28
CA MET A 1 -13.61 -7.86 -22.31
C MET A 1 -14.83 -7.48 -23.13
N GLU A 2 -15.99 -7.22 -22.52
CA GLU A 2 -17.21 -6.85 -23.29
C GLU A 2 -17.03 -5.57 -24.12
N SER A 3 -16.38 -4.55 -23.57
CA SER A 3 -16.00 -3.33 -24.28
C SER A 3 -15.15 -3.57 -25.53
N LEU A 4 -14.18 -4.49 -25.46
CA LEU A 4 -13.30 -4.89 -26.57
C LEU A 4 -14.08 -5.61 -27.68
N LYS A 5 -15.15 -6.34 -27.33
CA LYS A 5 -16.02 -6.99 -28.33
C LYS A 5 -16.78 -5.96 -29.17
N GLN A 6 -16.88 -4.71 -28.71
CA GLN A 6 -17.57 -3.63 -29.42
C GLN A 6 -16.63 -2.80 -30.33
N ASP A 7 -15.33 -3.13 -30.40
CA ASP A 7 -14.36 -2.35 -31.17
C ASP A 7 -14.70 -2.28 -32.67
N GLU A 8 -15.26 -3.35 -33.24
CA GLU A 8 -15.66 -3.37 -34.66
C GLU A 8 -16.80 -2.38 -34.95
N ALA A 9 -17.74 -2.22 -34.00
CA ALA A 9 -18.92 -1.39 -34.18
C ALA A 9 -18.72 0.06 -33.73
N GLN A 10 -17.88 0.29 -32.71
CA GLN A 10 -17.74 1.59 -32.03
C GLN A 10 -16.34 2.19 -32.16
N GLY A 11 -15.46 1.56 -32.93
CA GLY A 11 -14.07 1.96 -33.09
C GLY A 11 -13.15 1.38 -32.02
N ARG A 12 -11.87 1.27 -32.39
CA ARG A 12 -10.80 0.67 -31.57
C ARG A 12 -10.75 1.32 -30.19
N SER A 13 -10.71 0.49 -29.16
CA SER A 13 -10.54 0.95 -27.78
C SER A 13 -9.16 0.67 -27.23
N ILE A 14 -8.77 1.44 -26.22
CA ILE A 14 -7.62 1.15 -25.36
C ILE A 14 -8.06 1.17 -23.89
N HIS A 15 -7.57 0.20 -23.13
CA HIS A 15 -7.86 0.02 -21.72
C HIS A 15 -6.60 0.32 -20.90
N ILE A 16 -6.63 1.36 -20.09
CA ILE A 16 -5.54 1.73 -19.19
C ILE A 16 -5.89 1.28 -17.78
N VAL A 17 -5.14 0.32 -17.27
CA VAL A 17 -5.34 -0.28 -15.95
C VAL A 17 -4.22 0.15 -15.02
N LEU A 18 -4.53 1.02 -14.07
CA LEU A 18 -3.64 1.42 -12.98
C LEU A 18 -3.86 0.47 -11.80
N THR A 19 -2.92 -0.45 -11.61
CA THR A 19 -2.95 -1.47 -10.55
C THR A 19 -1.82 -1.29 -9.53
N MET A 20 -1.95 -1.91 -8.36
CA MET A 20 -1.05 -1.74 -7.22
C MET A 20 0.44 -1.77 -7.58
N ASN A 21 1.23 -0.97 -6.87
CA ASN A 21 2.68 -0.85 -7.09
C ASN A 21 3.49 -2.04 -6.53
N THR A 22 3.12 -3.29 -6.84
CA THR A 22 3.93 -4.47 -6.49
C THR A 22 4.09 -5.42 -7.69
N LEU A 23 5.32 -5.89 -7.91
CA LEU A 23 5.64 -6.79 -9.02
C LEU A 23 4.83 -8.09 -9.00
N LEU A 24 4.55 -8.61 -7.80
CA LEU A 24 3.82 -9.87 -7.63
C LEU A 24 2.34 -9.72 -8.01
N ASN A 25 1.70 -8.62 -7.58
CA ASN A 25 0.31 -8.34 -7.93
C ASN A 25 0.17 -8.05 -9.43
N ASN A 26 1.10 -7.28 -10.00
CA ASN A 26 1.08 -7.03 -11.45
C ASN A 26 1.20 -8.31 -12.25
N LYS A 27 2.05 -9.24 -11.81
CA LYS A 27 2.23 -10.54 -12.48
C LYS A 27 0.97 -11.41 -12.33
N GLN A 28 0.38 -11.47 -11.14
CA GLN A 28 -0.88 -12.17 -10.93
C GLN A 28 -2.02 -11.58 -11.76
N PHE A 29 -2.16 -10.26 -11.79
CA PHE A 29 -3.17 -9.58 -12.59
C PHE A 29 -2.95 -9.81 -14.09
N SER A 30 -1.71 -9.69 -14.56
CA SER A 30 -1.39 -9.88 -15.97
C SER A 30 -1.60 -11.33 -16.43
N ASN A 31 -1.36 -12.34 -15.57
CA ASN A 31 -1.68 -13.73 -15.87
C ASN A 31 -3.16 -13.95 -16.19
N ARG A 32 -4.06 -13.14 -15.62
CA ARG A 32 -5.52 -13.20 -15.89
C ARG A 32 -5.92 -12.63 -17.25
N LEU A 33 -4.99 -12.02 -17.99
CA LEU A 33 -5.22 -11.38 -19.29
C LEU A 33 -4.66 -12.19 -20.47
N SER A 34 -4.23 -13.43 -20.24
CA SER A 34 -3.66 -14.30 -21.28
C SER A 34 -4.64 -14.52 -22.45
N GLU A 35 -5.94 -14.62 -22.18
CA GLU A 35 -6.99 -14.74 -23.20
C GLU A 35 -6.99 -13.56 -24.20
N VAL A 36 -6.60 -12.36 -23.77
CA VAL A 36 -6.55 -11.18 -24.64
C VAL A 36 -5.43 -11.32 -25.67
N ASN A 37 -4.24 -11.71 -25.24
CA ASN A 37 -3.14 -11.98 -26.18
C ASN A 37 -3.46 -13.16 -27.10
N ASN A 38 -4.07 -14.23 -26.57
CA ASN A 38 -4.46 -15.38 -27.39
C ASN A 38 -5.45 -14.99 -28.50
N LYS A 39 -6.34 -14.03 -28.24
CA LYS A 39 -7.34 -13.58 -29.20
C LYS A 39 -6.85 -12.49 -30.15
N TYR A 40 -6.06 -11.54 -29.65
CA TYR A 40 -5.69 -10.32 -30.36
C TYR A 40 -4.19 -10.20 -30.67
N GLY A 41 -3.42 -11.28 -30.51
CA GLY A 41 -2.00 -11.34 -30.86
C GLY A 41 -1.05 -10.81 -29.77
N ASP A 42 0.23 -11.10 -29.99
CA ASP A 42 1.32 -10.66 -29.13
C ASP A 42 1.47 -9.13 -29.18
N GLY A 43 1.51 -8.49 -28.01
CA GLY A 43 1.63 -7.03 -27.91
C GLY A 43 0.30 -6.31 -27.66
N SER A 44 -0.84 -7.02 -27.76
CA SER A 44 -2.16 -6.51 -27.36
C SER A 44 -2.23 -6.13 -25.88
N VAL A 45 -1.48 -6.82 -25.02
CA VAL A 45 -1.31 -6.49 -23.60
C VAL A 45 0.13 -6.04 -23.34
N CYS A 46 0.27 -4.86 -22.72
CA CYS A 46 1.55 -4.27 -22.34
C CYS A 46 1.61 -3.96 -20.83
N VAL A 47 2.82 -4.02 -20.26
CA VAL A 47 3.08 -3.61 -18.88
C VAL A 47 3.95 -2.36 -18.85
N PHE A 48 3.40 -1.27 -18.33
CA PHE A 48 4.05 0.03 -18.17
C PHE A 48 4.63 0.18 -16.76
N ALA A 49 5.87 -0.27 -16.58
CA ALA A 49 6.54 -0.33 -15.27
C ALA A 49 8.01 0.10 -15.39
N SER A 50 8.67 0.41 -14.26
CA SER A 50 10.12 0.65 -14.27
C SER A 50 10.89 -0.65 -14.52
N VAL A 51 10.43 -1.73 -13.89
CA VAL A 51 10.96 -3.09 -14.01
C VAL A 51 9.79 -4.04 -14.28
N TYR A 52 9.94 -4.90 -15.29
CA TYR A 52 9.01 -5.99 -15.55
C TYR A 52 9.80 -7.22 -16.03
N LYS A 53 9.46 -8.38 -15.48
CA LYS A 53 10.03 -9.69 -15.85
C LYS A 53 8.87 -10.67 -16.03
N GLY A 54 8.23 -10.62 -17.19
CA GLY A 54 7.14 -11.52 -17.56
C GLY A 54 6.91 -11.48 -19.06
N ASP A 55 5.82 -12.12 -19.49
CA ASP A 55 5.65 -12.53 -20.89
C ASP A 55 5.03 -11.45 -21.80
N TYR A 56 4.64 -10.32 -21.20
CA TYR A 56 4.05 -9.17 -21.90
C TYR A 56 5.11 -8.14 -22.30
N ARG A 57 4.82 -7.35 -23.35
CA ARG A 57 5.68 -6.25 -23.81
C ARG A 57 5.89 -5.25 -22.66
N HIS A 58 7.15 -4.99 -22.33
CA HIS A 58 7.55 -4.03 -21.29
C HIS A 58 7.69 -2.62 -21.87
N ILE A 59 6.90 -1.68 -21.36
CA ILE A 59 6.95 -0.26 -21.72
C ILE A 59 7.60 0.52 -20.58
N LYS A 60 8.56 1.41 -20.94
CA LYS A 60 9.29 2.26 -19.98
C LYS A 60 8.97 3.74 -20.10
N GLN A 61 8.54 4.18 -21.29
CA GLN A 61 8.25 5.56 -21.67
C GLN A 61 6.93 5.62 -22.45
N THR A 62 6.23 6.74 -22.35
CA THR A 62 4.91 6.96 -22.97
C THR A 62 4.96 6.81 -24.49
N GLU A 63 6.04 7.27 -25.10
CA GLU A 63 6.30 7.20 -26.54
C GLU A 63 6.25 5.76 -27.04
N HIS A 64 6.65 4.78 -26.21
CA HIS A 64 6.67 3.38 -26.61
C HIS A 64 5.28 2.72 -26.66
N ILE A 65 4.23 3.41 -26.18
CA ILE A 65 2.83 3.02 -26.42
C ILE A 65 2.44 3.34 -27.86
N PHE A 66 3.00 4.41 -28.40
CA PHE A 66 2.73 4.92 -29.74
C PHE A 66 3.75 4.43 -30.78
N SER A 67 4.84 3.78 -30.37
CA SER A 67 5.92 3.35 -31.26
C SER A 67 5.61 2.06 -32.01
N GLU A 68 5.93 2.05 -33.31
CA GLU A 68 5.92 0.91 -34.23
C GLU A 68 6.72 -0.28 -33.68
N PRO A 69 6.35 -1.53 -33.99
CA PRO A 69 7.20 -2.67 -33.68
C PRO A 69 8.51 -2.55 -34.47
N GLU A 70 9.65 -2.48 -33.78
CA GLU A 70 10.94 -2.72 -34.44
C GLU A 70 10.89 -4.14 -35.05
N ALA A 71 10.99 -4.21 -36.38
CA ALA A 71 11.06 -5.48 -37.10
C ALA A 71 12.20 -6.32 -36.50
N LYS A 72 11.87 -7.38 -35.77
CA LYS A 72 12.87 -8.37 -35.37
C LYS A 72 13.39 -9.00 -36.67
N PRO A 73 14.70 -8.94 -36.97
CA PRO A 73 15.22 -9.66 -38.12
C PRO A 73 14.93 -11.15 -37.93
N LYS A 74 14.17 -11.75 -38.85
CA LYS A 74 14.00 -13.20 -38.92
C LYS A 74 15.40 -13.81 -38.91
N LYS A 75 15.75 -14.56 -37.87
CA LYS A 75 16.83 -15.54 -37.95
C LYS A 75 16.37 -16.61 -38.93
N THR A 76 16.61 -16.40 -40.21
CA THR A 76 16.51 -17.48 -41.19
C THR A 76 17.55 -18.52 -40.84
N ASN A 77 17.11 -19.71 -40.48
CA ASN A 77 17.96 -20.89 -40.47
C ASN A 77 18.64 -20.98 -41.84
N LYS A 78 19.96 -20.76 -41.86
CA LYS A 78 20.79 -21.07 -43.03
C LYS A 78 20.80 -22.58 -43.22
N THR A 79 19.79 -23.11 -43.87
CA THR A 79 19.91 -24.41 -44.54
C THR A 79 20.80 -24.17 -45.75
N LYS A 80 22.00 -24.76 -45.75
CA LYS A 80 22.89 -24.80 -46.91
C LYS A 80 22.12 -25.41 -48.09
N LYS A 81 21.68 -24.59 -49.04
CA LYS A 81 21.42 -25.02 -50.41
C LYS A 81 22.56 -24.55 -51.30
N SER A 82 23.00 -25.48 -52.13
CA SER A 82 24.09 -25.39 -53.09
C SER A 82 23.91 -24.25 -54.09
N ARG A 83 25.05 -23.71 -54.55
CA ARG A 83 25.17 -22.85 -55.72
C ARG A 83 24.63 -23.59 -56.94
N GLU A 84 23.48 -23.19 -57.44
CA GLU A 84 23.09 -23.13 -58.85
C GLU A 84 21.67 -22.55 -58.89
N ASP A 85 21.37 -21.85 -59.97
CA ASP A 85 20.14 -21.07 -60.24
C ASP A 85 20.11 -19.68 -59.60
N ARG A 86 20.78 -18.76 -60.31
CA ARG A 86 20.44 -17.33 -60.34
C ARG A 86 19.20 -17.16 -61.22
N ASP A 87 18.39 -16.16 -60.87
CA ASP A 87 17.28 -15.58 -61.64
C ASP A 87 15.87 -16.07 -61.24
N THR A 88 15.48 -15.74 -60.01
CA THR A 88 14.10 -15.36 -59.68
C THR A 88 14.16 -14.16 -58.73
N GLU A 89 13.55 -13.03 -59.11
CA GLU A 89 13.26 -11.93 -58.20
C GLU A 89 12.37 -12.47 -57.08
N ASP A 90 12.94 -12.66 -55.88
CA ASP A 90 12.15 -12.83 -54.67
C ASP A 90 11.42 -11.51 -54.41
N THR A 91 10.19 -11.39 -54.91
CA THR A 91 9.21 -10.47 -54.33
C THR A 91 8.99 -10.93 -52.89
N VAL A 92 9.72 -10.32 -51.97
CA VAL A 92 9.38 -10.33 -50.56
C VAL A 92 8.04 -9.60 -50.46
N GLU A 93 6.95 -10.36 -50.42
CA GLU A 93 5.69 -9.85 -49.90
C GLU A 93 5.96 -9.41 -48.46
N THR A 94 6.20 -8.11 -48.28
CA THR A 94 6.05 -7.48 -46.99
C THR A 94 4.55 -7.46 -46.73
N GLU A 95 4.05 -8.45 -45.99
CA GLU A 95 2.79 -8.29 -45.26
C GLU A 95 2.90 -6.95 -44.52
N ASP A 96 1.90 -6.08 -44.73
CA ASP A 96 1.80 -4.78 -44.08
C ASP A 96 2.14 -4.95 -42.59
N ALA A 97 3.13 -4.21 -42.10
CA ALA A 97 3.48 -4.24 -40.68
C ALA A 97 2.29 -3.71 -39.90
N GLU A 98 1.42 -4.61 -39.44
CA GLU A 98 0.16 -4.28 -38.81
C GLU A 98 0.43 -3.43 -37.57
N TRP A 99 -0.05 -2.20 -37.63
CA TRP A 99 0.07 -1.22 -36.55
C TRP A 99 -0.66 -1.74 -35.30
N GLU A 100 0.07 -2.22 -34.30
CA GLU A 100 -0.54 -2.73 -33.08
C GLU A 100 -0.14 -1.94 -31.83
N MET A 101 -0.72 -0.74 -31.72
CA MET A 101 -0.89 -0.07 -30.43
C MET A 101 -1.59 -1.03 -29.44
N PRO A 102 -1.15 -1.15 -28.18
CA PRO A 102 -1.76 -2.09 -27.25
C PRO A 102 -3.26 -1.83 -27.05
N ARG A 103 -4.02 -2.90 -26.85
CA ARG A 103 -5.42 -2.84 -26.43
C ARG A 103 -5.55 -2.66 -24.93
N ILE A 104 -4.58 -3.18 -24.16
CA ILE A 104 -4.53 -3.06 -22.70
C ILE A 104 -3.13 -2.61 -22.26
N VAL A 105 -3.08 -1.53 -21.48
CA VAL A 105 -1.87 -1.02 -20.82
C VAL A 105 -2.04 -1.19 -19.32
N ILE A 106 -1.21 -2.03 -18.70
CA ILE A 106 -1.18 -2.29 -17.26
C ILE A 106 -0.06 -1.46 -16.65
N ALA A 107 -0.40 -0.47 -15.82
CA ALA A 107 0.56 0.43 -15.19
C ALA A 107 0.56 0.27 -13.66
N CYS A 108 1.74 0.37 -13.04
CA CYS A 108 1.82 0.44 -11.58
C CYS A 108 1.26 1.79 -11.07
N SER A 109 0.47 1.78 -10.00
CA SER A 109 -0.03 2.97 -9.33
C SER A 109 1.08 3.66 -8.51
N ASN A 110 1.92 4.43 -9.19
CA ASN A 110 2.89 5.36 -8.61
C ASN A 110 2.84 6.71 -9.33
N THR A 111 3.31 7.78 -8.69
CA THR A 111 3.24 9.17 -9.20
C THR A 111 3.67 9.30 -10.65
N LYS A 112 4.82 8.70 -11.02
CA LYS A 112 5.33 8.77 -12.39
C LYS A 112 4.37 8.11 -13.38
N ARG A 113 3.93 6.89 -13.09
CA ARG A 113 3.06 6.11 -13.98
C ARG A 113 1.64 6.67 -14.07
N PHE A 114 1.13 7.31 -13.02
CA PHE A 114 -0.11 8.10 -13.12
C PHE A 114 0.05 9.21 -14.16
N ASN A 115 1.09 10.06 -14.03
CA ASN A 115 1.35 11.13 -14.99
C ASN A 115 1.51 10.57 -16.41
N ASP A 116 2.33 9.54 -16.60
CA ASP A 116 2.56 8.92 -17.92
C ASP A 116 1.23 8.42 -18.55
N CYS A 117 0.34 7.83 -17.75
CA CYS A 117 -0.96 7.35 -18.22
C CYS A 117 -1.90 8.51 -18.55
N PHE A 118 -1.95 9.57 -17.73
CA PHE A 118 -2.75 10.75 -18.05
C PHE A 118 -2.24 11.45 -19.32
N ASP A 119 -0.93 11.59 -19.49
CA ASP A 119 -0.31 12.13 -20.70
C ASP A 119 -0.67 11.29 -21.94
N THR A 120 -0.70 9.97 -21.80
CA THR A 120 -1.17 9.06 -22.86
C THR A 120 -2.60 9.37 -23.26
N ILE A 121 -3.51 9.55 -22.29
CA ILE A 121 -4.93 9.84 -22.53
C ILE A 121 -5.08 11.21 -23.21
N TYR A 122 -4.35 12.23 -22.76
CA TYR A 122 -4.37 13.56 -23.38
C TYR A 122 -3.95 13.51 -24.84
N ARG A 123 -2.84 12.81 -25.16
CA ARG A 123 -2.38 12.61 -26.55
C ARG A 123 -3.38 11.86 -27.41
N LEU A 124 -4.04 10.84 -26.86
CA LEU A 124 -5.09 10.11 -27.58
C LEU A 124 -6.29 11.03 -27.89
N GLY A 125 -6.64 11.92 -26.96
CA GLY A 125 -7.70 12.93 -27.13
C GLY A 125 -7.44 13.94 -28.26
N GLU A 126 -6.20 14.13 -28.71
CA GLU A 126 -5.87 14.98 -29.86
C GLU A 126 -6.33 14.37 -31.21
N GLY A 127 -6.76 13.10 -31.23
CA GLY A 127 -7.45 12.49 -32.37
C GLY A 127 -6.56 11.91 -33.48
N ASN A 128 -5.24 11.94 -33.31
CA ASN A 128 -4.26 11.52 -34.32
C ASN A 128 -4.02 9.99 -34.38
N THR A 129 -4.94 9.17 -33.85
CA THR A 129 -4.76 7.72 -33.77
C THR A 129 -6.03 6.95 -34.19
N ALA A 130 -5.86 5.65 -34.44
CA ALA A 130 -6.97 4.73 -34.71
C ALA A 130 -7.88 4.51 -33.49
N VAL A 131 -7.43 4.84 -32.27
CA VAL A 131 -8.21 4.70 -31.04
C VAL A 131 -9.31 5.76 -31.00
N LYS A 132 -10.54 5.31 -30.74
CA LYS A 132 -11.73 6.17 -30.60
C LYS A 132 -12.33 6.14 -29.21
N ARG A 133 -11.93 5.18 -28.37
CA ARG A 133 -12.50 4.94 -27.04
C ARG A 133 -11.40 4.61 -26.03
N VAL A 134 -11.41 5.29 -24.90
CA VAL A 134 -10.49 5.08 -23.78
C VAL A 134 -11.29 4.63 -22.57
N PHE A 135 -10.86 3.53 -21.98
CA PHE A 135 -11.39 3.04 -20.70
C PHE A 135 -10.29 3.09 -19.65
N VAL A 136 -10.57 3.69 -18.50
CA VAL A 136 -9.59 3.82 -17.42
C VAL A 136 -10.05 3.05 -16.19
N TYR A 137 -9.15 2.26 -15.61
CA TYR A 137 -9.42 1.44 -14.43
C TYR A 137 -8.42 1.81 -13.33
N PHE A 138 -8.94 2.19 -12.18
CA PHE A 138 -8.16 2.51 -10.99
C PHE A 138 -8.40 1.44 -9.93
N ASP A 139 -7.39 0.64 -9.67
CA ASP A 139 -7.37 -0.30 -8.54
C ASP A 139 -6.80 0.40 -7.30
N GLU A 140 -7.47 0.24 -6.15
CA GLU A 140 -7.08 0.83 -4.87
C GLU A 140 -6.92 2.37 -4.92
N LEU A 141 -7.76 3.07 -5.69
CA LEU A 141 -7.64 4.53 -5.93
C LEU A 141 -7.53 5.34 -4.63
N HIS A 142 -8.26 4.95 -3.58
CA HIS A 142 -8.28 5.61 -2.26
C HIS A 142 -6.88 5.73 -1.63
N LYS A 143 -5.93 4.85 -1.98
CA LYS A 143 -4.54 4.92 -1.49
C LYS A 143 -3.71 5.99 -2.18
N TYR A 144 -4.01 6.28 -3.44
CA TYR A 144 -3.16 7.11 -4.28
C TYR A 144 -3.73 8.51 -4.49
N ILE A 145 -5.06 8.67 -4.39
CA ILE A 145 -5.78 9.88 -4.76
C ILE A 145 -5.33 11.17 -4.03
N LYS A 146 -4.79 11.06 -2.81
CA LYS A 146 -4.27 12.18 -2.01
C LYS A 146 -2.78 12.51 -2.26
N ASN A 147 -2.13 11.87 -3.23
CA ASN A 147 -0.72 12.09 -3.50
C ASN A 147 -0.45 13.55 -3.91
N THR A 148 0.41 14.27 -3.19
CA THR A 148 0.69 15.69 -3.47
C THR A 148 1.63 15.90 -4.65
N ALA A 149 2.39 14.88 -5.06
CA ALA A 149 3.32 14.96 -6.18
C ALA A 149 2.65 14.70 -7.54
N CYS A 150 1.44 14.15 -7.57
CA CYS A 150 0.61 14.00 -8.75
C CYS A 150 -0.82 14.33 -8.35
N ASN A 151 -1.39 15.41 -8.91
CA ASN A 151 -2.75 15.83 -8.60
C ASN A 151 -3.77 14.92 -9.31
N ILE A 152 -3.85 13.66 -8.86
CA ILE A 152 -4.69 12.60 -9.45
C ILE A 152 -6.16 13.05 -9.52
N ARG A 153 -6.65 13.74 -8.49
CA ARG A 153 -8.01 14.30 -8.49
C ARG A 153 -8.24 15.21 -9.68
N LYS A 154 -7.35 16.19 -9.87
CA LYS A 154 -7.47 17.13 -10.98
C LYS A 154 -7.35 16.46 -12.33
N HIS A 155 -6.44 15.49 -12.47
CA HIS A 155 -6.32 14.75 -13.72
C HIS A 155 -7.59 13.97 -14.04
N ILE A 156 -8.18 13.26 -13.07
CA ILE A 156 -9.44 12.52 -13.25
C ILE A 156 -10.58 13.47 -13.62
N GLU A 157 -10.71 14.62 -12.96
CA GLU A 157 -11.67 15.66 -13.34
C GLU A 157 -11.48 16.09 -14.79
N THR A 158 -10.24 16.37 -15.21
CA THR A 158 -9.95 16.79 -16.59
C THR A 158 -10.27 15.71 -17.61
N ILE A 159 -9.86 14.45 -17.37
CA ILE A 159 -10.10 13.37 -18.35
C ILE A 159 -11.57 12.94 -18.40
N ASN A 160 -12.36 13.21 -17.36
CA ASN A 160 -13.80 12.97 -17.35
C ASN A 160 -14.52 13.73 -18.46
N ASP A 161 -14.00 14.90 -18.83
CA ASP A 161 -14.63 15.80 -19.80
C ASP A 161 -14.12 15.57 -21.24
N LEU A 162 -13.20 14.61 -21.44
CA LEU A 162 -12.67 14.27 -22.77
C LEU A 162 -13.61 13.32 -23.51
N GLU A 163 -14.01 13.67 -24.74
CA GLU A 163 -14.91 12.86 -25.57
C GLU A 163 -14.38 11.45 -25.85
N ILE A 164 -13.05 11.27 -25.92
CA ILE A 164 -12.44 9.96 -26.15
C ILE A 164 -12.60 9.02 -24.94
N VAL A 165 -12.81 9.54 -23.73
CA VAL A 165 -12.91 8.74 -22.51
C VAL A 165 -14.33 8.21 -22.37
N SER A 166 -14.51 6.92 -22.67
CA SER A 166 -15.82 6.28 -22.66
C SER A 166 -16.27 5.89 -21.25
N ALA A 167 -15.35 5.49 -20.37
CA ALA A 167 -15.66 5.23 -18.97
C ALA A 167 -14.42 5.21 -18.07
N MET A 168 -14.64 5.53 -16.80
CA MET A 168 -13.67 5.38 -15.73
C MET A 168 -14.26 4.52 -14.61
N TYR A 169 -13.50 3.54 -14.15
CA TYR A 169 -13.91 2.63 -13.09
C TYR A 169 -12.88 2.68 -11.96
N ALA A 170 -13.37 2.79 -10.73
CA ALA A 170 -12.53 2.71 -9.54
C ALA A 170 -12.98 1.53 -8.67
N MET A 171 -12.02 0.74 -8.21
CA MET A 171 -12.22 -0.40 -7.31
C MET A 171 -11.55 -0.10 -5.98
N SER A 172 -12.30 -0.23 -4.89
CA SER A 172 -11.79 0.00 -3.55
C SER A 172 -12.60 -0.81 -2.54
N ALA A 173 -11.91 -1.48 -1.63
CA ALA A 173 -12.54 -2.09 -0.45
C ALA A 173 -12.80 -1.07 0.67
N SER A 174 -12.19 0.12 0.60
CA SER A 174 -12.20 1.11 1.66
C SER A 174 -12.18 2.54 1.08
N PRO A 175 -13.32 3.02 0.54
CA PRO A 175 -13.36 4.22 -0.31
C PRO A 175 -13.30 5.55 0.45
N ASN A 176 -13.13 5.56 1.78
CA ASN A 176 -13.28 6.77 2.59
C ASN A 176 -12.46 7.97 2.08
N ASN A 177 -11.22 7.70 1.67
CA ASN A 177 -10.29 8.74 1.21
C ASN A 177 -10.59 9.26 -0.21
N ILE A 178 -11.55 8.66 -0.94
CA ILE A 178 -11.94 9.10 -2.27
C ILE A 178 -12.69 10.43 -2.17
N TRP A 179 -13.65 10.53 -1.24
CA TRP A 179 -14.46 11.75 -1.08
C TRP A 179 -13.61 12.94 -0.63
N SER A 180 -14.01 14.14 -1.05
CA SER A 180 -13.42 15.38 -0.55
C SER A 180 -14.26 15.98 0.56
N ASP A 181 -13.62 16.71 1.47
CA ASP A 181 -14.31 17.49 2.51
C ASP A 181 -15.22 18.58 1.92
N ASN A 182 -14.90 19.07 0.70
CA ASN A 182 -15.76 19.97 -0.04
C ASN A 182 -17.00 19.23 -0.58
N LYS A 183 -18.13 19.39 0.11
CA LYS A 183 -19.43 18.76 -0.20
C LYS A 183 -20.06 19.20 -1.53
N MET A 184 -19.50 20.20 -2.21
CA MET A 184 -19.98 20.64 -3.53
C MET A 184 -19.04 20.28 -4.68
N SER A 185 -17.92 19.60 -4.41
CA SER A 185 -16.94 19.28 -5.45
C SER A 185 -17.35 18.06 -6.28
N PHE A 186 -16.62 17.81 -7.38
CA PHE A 186 -16.67 16.59 -8.17
C PHE A 186 -16.58 15.30 -7.31
N TRP A 187 -15.83 15.36 -6.21
CA TRP A 187 -15.58 14.24 -5.29
C TRP A 187 -16.56 14.17 -4.12
N SER A 188 -17.60 15.01 -4.09
CA SER A 188 -18.62 14.98 -3.03
C SER A 188 -19.47 13.71 -3.09
N ASN A 189 -19.63 13.14 -4.29
CA ASN A 189 -20.46 11.97 -4.56
C ASN A 189 -19.78 11.10 -5.62
N ILE A 190 -19.91 9.78 -5.48
CA ILE A 190 -19.46 8.81 -6.49
C ILE A 190 -20.64 7.96 -6.95
N ASN A 191 -20.65 7.58 -8.23
CA ASN A 191 -21.65 6.65 -8.75
C ASN A 191 -21.23 5.22 -8.40
N ILE A 192 -22.09 4.50 -7.69
CA ILE A 192 -21.88 3.10 -7.38
C ILE A 192 -22.42 2.25 -8.51
N LEU A 193 -21.57 1.37 -9.06
CA LEU A 193 -22.01 0.40 -10.07
C LEU A 193 -23.08 -0.51 -9.49
N HIS A 194 -24.13 -0.74 -10.26
CA HIS A 194 -25.11 -1.76 -9.93
C HIS A 194 -24.51 -3.15 -10.19
N ILE A 195 -24.71 -4.08 -9.26
CA ILE A 195 -24.24 -5.46 -9.37
C ILE A 195 -25.48 -6.35 -9.35
N ASP A 196 -25.95 -6.76 -10.53
CA ASP A 196 -27.21 -7.51 -10.70
C ASP A 196 -27.23 -8.85 -9.93
N ASN A 197 -26.06 -9.47 -9.78
CA ASN A 197 -25.90 -10.81 -9.19
C ASN A 197 -24.98 -10.78 -7.96
N TYR A 198 -25.42 -10.09 -6.91
CA TYR A 198 -24.71 -10.11 -5.62
C TYR A 198 -24.89 -11.46 -4.92
N TYR A 199 -23.95 -12.38 -5.15
CA TYR A 199 -23.87 -13.67 -4.48
C TYR A 199 -23.14 -13.56 -3.13
N ASP A 200 -23.90 -13.47 -2.04
CA ASP A 200 -23.36 -13.48 -0.66
C ASP A 200 -23.37 -14.89 -0.04
N THR A 201 -24.09 -15.85 -0.62
CA THR A 201 -24.25 -17.20 -0.06
C THR A 201 -22.93 -17.98 0.04
N ASP A 202 -22.00 -17.75 -0.89
CA ASP A 202 -20.67 -18.37 -0.92
C ASP A 202 -19.59 -17.51 -0.23
N TYR A 203 -19.96 -16.34 0.30
CA TYR A 203 -19.03 -15.43 0.95
C TYR A 203 -18.90 -15.78 2.44
N ILE A 204 -17.67 -15.97 2.92
CA ILE A 204 -17.31 -16.04 4.34
C ILE A 204 -16.96 -14.62 4.77
N GLY A 205 -17.75 -14.05 5.69
CA GLY A 205 -17.56 -12.70 6.23
C GLY A 205 -17.42 -12.68 7.75
N TYR A 206 -17.53 -11.50 8.36
CA TYR A 206 -17.44 -11.29 9.81
C TYR A 206 -18.29 -12.25 10.64
N ASN A 207 -19.53 -12.51 10.22
CA ASN A 207 -20.46 -13.38 10.95
C ASN A 207 -20.08 -14.87 10.93
N ASP A 208 -19.16 -15.27 10.04
CA ASP A 208 -18.69 -16.65 9.91
C ASP A 208 -17.37 -16.91 10.67
N ILE A 209 -16.85 -15.88 11.35
CA ILE A 209 -15.55 -15.90 12.03
C ILE A 209 -15.75 -16.00 13.55
N ASN A 210 -14.95 -16.85 14.21
CA ASN A 210 -14.93 -16.93 15.66
C ASN A 210 -13.90 -15.96 16.25
N PHE A 211 -14.35 -14.81 16.75
CA PHE A 211 -13.45 -13.82 17.38
C PHE A 211 -13.18 -14.15 18.85
N ILE A 212 -11.90 -14.33 19.19
CA ILE A 212 -11.39 -14.56 20.54
C ILE A 212 -10.69 -13.26 20.99
N CYS A 213 -11.41 -12.43 21.75
CA CYS A 213 -10.90 -11.12 22.18
C CYS A 213 -10.28 -11.16 23.57
N TYR A 214 -9.16 -10.45 23.72
CA TYR A 214 -8.56 -10.18 25.03
C TYR A 214 -9.16 -8.91 25.66
N GLY A 215 -9.16 -8.83 26.99
CA GLY A 215 -9.72 -7.69 27.75
C GLY A 215 -8.92 -6.40 27.56
N ASP A 216 -9.52 -5.26 27.93
CA ASP A 216 -9.04 -3.88 27.64
C ASP A 216 -7.77 -3.44 28.40
N ASN A 217 -7.02 -4.37 29.00
CA ASN A 217 -5.75 -4.06 29.68
C ASN A 217 -4.61 -3.88 28.66
N ASP A 218 -4.77 -2.89 27.78
CA ASP A 218 -3.81 -2.50 26.74
C ASP A 218 -2.42 -2.17 27.33
N SER A 219 -2.35 -1.81 28.62
CA SER A 219 -1.09 -1.52 29.33
C SER A 219 -0.19 -2.75 29.50
N ALA A 220 -0.73 -3.97 29.51
CA ALA A 220 0.05 -5.19 29.71
C ALA A 220 1.03 -5.44 28.54
N TYR A 221 0.63 -5.08 27.32
CA TYR A 221 1.40 -5.33 26.10
C TYR A 221 2.31 -4.16 25.71
N LYS A 222 2.08 -2.96 26.28
CA LYS A 222 2.91 -1.76 26.06
C LYS A 222 4.21 -1.75 26.87
N SER A 223 4.46 -2.75 27.73
CA SER A 223 5.65 -2.75 28.58
C SER A 223 6.93 -3.03 27.80
N THR A 224 7.86 -2.07 27.84
CA THR A 224 9.24 -2.16 27.34
C THR A 224 10.18 -2.90 28.30
N LYS A 225 9.67 -3.49 29.39
CA LYS A 225 10.50 -4.17 30.40
C LYS A 225 11.25 -5.41 29.89
N ASN A 226 11.01 -5.85 28.65
CA ASN A 226 11.86 -6.83 27.97
C ASN A 226 13.02 -6.10 27.26
N ALA A 227 14.22 -6.22 27.81
CA ALA A 227 15.47 -5.65 27.27
C ALA A 227 15.67 -5.96 25.77
N ASP A 228 15.23 -7.14 25.33
CA ASP A 228 15.35 -7.65 23.95
C ASP A 228 14.75 -6.72 22.87
N TYR A 229 13.71 -5.93 23.19
CA TYR A 229 13.03 -5.11 22.18
C TYR A 229 13.71 -3.75 21.94
N ALA A 230 14.31 -3.19 23.00
CA ALA A 230 15.07 -1.95 22.91
C ALA A 230 16.33 -2.16 22.07
N ASP A 231 17.03 -3.28 22.29
CA ASP A 231 18.21 -3.67 21.50
C ASP A 231 17.86 -3.98 20.04
N ALA A 232 16.65 -4.51 19.78
CA ALA A 232 16.14 -4.72 18.43
C ALA A 232 15.60 -3.43 17.77
N GLY A 233 15.53 -2.30 18.47
CA GLY A 233 15.07 -1.02 17.92
C GLY A 233 13.61 -1.04 17.43
N LEU A 234 12.73 -1.76 18.11
CA LEU A 234 11.28 -1.80 17.83
C LEU A 234 10.57 -0.58 18.43
N ARG A 235 9.52 -0.10 17.75
CA ARG A 235 8.66 0.99 18.26
C ARG A 235 7.57 0.46 19.17
N ASP A 236 6.97 1.30 20.00
CA ASP A 236 5.96 0.90 21.00
C ASP A 236 4.79 0.10 20.42
N ASN A 237 4.24 0.54 19.29
CA ASN A 237 3.16 -0.18 18.61
C ASN A 237 3.61 -1.55 18.05
N GLU A 238 4.88 -1.67 17.66
CA GLU A 238 5.49 -2.92 17.21
C GLU A 238 5.73 -3.85 18.39
N ILE A 239 6.18 -3.31 19.54
CA ILE A 239 6.34 -4.04 20.80
C ILE A 239 4.99 -4.59 21.27
N PHE A 240 3.95 -3.76 21.26
CA PHE A 240 2.59 -4.19 21.57
C PHE A 240 2.17 -5.39 20.69
N THR A 241 2.34 -5.25 19.37
CA THR A 241 1.95 -6.28 18.41
C THR A 241 2.72 -7.58 18.65
N MET A 242 4.03 -7.49 18.88
CA MET A 242 4.87 -8.67 19.15
C MET A 242 4.52 -9.35 20.48
N ASN A 243 4.28 -8.58 21.54
CA ASN A 243 3.88 -9.11 22.84
C ASN A 243 2.52 -9.81 22.74
N PHE A 244 1.55 -9.20 22.07
CA PHE A 244 0.24 -9.79 21.84
C PHE A 244 0.36 -11.14 21.11
N ILE A 245 1.14 -11.20 20.03
CA ILE A 245 1.35 -12.44 19.27
C ILE A 245 1.99 -13.52 20.14
N LYS A 246 3.05 -13.19 20.89
CA LYS A 246 3.74 -14.15 21.77
C LYS A 246 2.81 -14.73 22.83
N ASP A 247 2.07 -13.87 23.52
CA ASP A 247 1.16 -14.30 24.57
C ASP A 247 0.01 -15.13 24.01
N THR A 248 -0.45 -14.79 22.80
CA THR A 248 -1.45 -15.58 22.07
C THR A 248 -0.94 -16.97 21.75
N LEU A 249 0.24 -17.09 21.14
CA LEU A 249 0.85 -18.38 20.80
C LEU A 249 1.16 -19.23 22.04
N LYS A 250 1.57 -18.59 23.14
CA LYS A 250 1.80 -19.28 24.43
C LYS A 250 0.50 -19.82 25.04
N LYS A 251 -0.59 -19.04 24.96
CA LYS A 251 -1.88 -19.42 25.54
C LYS A 251 -2.63 -20.46 24.69
N TYR A 252 -2.46 -20.39 23.37
CA TYR A 252 -3.16 -21.22 22.38
C TYR A 252 -2.14 -21.87 21.43
N PRO A 253 -1.33 -22.83 21.92
CA PRO A 253 -0.30 -23.48 21.10
C PRO A 253 -0.87 -24.23 19.90
N GLU A 254 -2.14 -24.66 19.96
CA GLU A 254 -2.84 -25.35 18.89
C GLU A 254 -3.03 -24.53 17.61
N ILE A 255 -2.82 -23.20 17.67
CA ILE A 255 -2.77 -22.32 16.49
C ILE A 255 -1.74 -22.84 15.47
N LEU A 256 -0.62 -23.39 15.95
CA LEU A 256 0.47 -23.93 15.12
C LEU A 256 0.42 -25.46 15.04
N SER A 257 -0.76 -26.06 15.17
CA SER A 257 -0.91 -27.52 15.04
C SER A 257 -0.79 -28.00 13.59
N LYS A 258 -0.58 -29.30 13.42
CA LYS A 258 -0.54 -29.98 12.12
C LYS A 258 -1.70 -29.55 11.22
N TYR A 259 -1.42 -29.28 9.94
CA TYR A 259 -2.36 -28.76 8.93
C TYR A 259 -2.95 -27.37 9.21
N SER A 260 -2.49 -26.66 10.24
CA SER A 260 -2.95 -25.30 10.51
C SER A 260 -2.49 -24.33 9.43
N ARG A 261 -3.34 -23.34 9.15
CA ARG A 261 -3.07 -22.26 8.21
C ARG A 261 -3.33 -20.94 8.91
N VAL A 262 -2.26 -20.23 9.20
CA VAL A 262 -2.31 -19.10 10.13
C VAL A 262 -1.93 -17.81 9.44
N PHE A 263 -2.74 -16.77 9.62
CA PHE A 263 -2.43 -15.43 9.14
C PHE A 263 -1.98 -14.53 10.29
N ILE A 264 -0.71 -14.10 10.28
CA ILE A 264 -0.14 -13.22 11.31
C ILE A 264 0.46 -12.00 10.62
N PRO A 265 -0.35 -10.97 10.32
CA PRO A 265 0.19 -9.72 9.83
C PRO A 265 0.97 -9.03 10.96
N ALA A 266 2.24 -8.70 10.71
CA ALA A 266 3.07 -7.97 11.68
C ALA A 266 2.88 -6.45 11.47
N ASN A 267 3.93 -5.63 11.60
CA ASN A 267 3.89 -4.20 11.26
C ASN A 267 4.67 -3.92 9.97
N LEU A 268 4.73 -2.64 9.58
CA LEU A 268 5.35 -2.19 8.34
C LEU A 268 6.85 -2.53 8.22
N ARG A 269 7.60 -2.48 9.32
CA ARG A 269 9.07 -2.58 9.31
C ARG A 269 9.54 -4.03 9.18
N ARG A 270 10.52 -4.25 8.30
CA ARG A 270 11.16 -5.56 8.05
C ARG A 270 11.64 -6.27 9.31
N ILE A 271 12.17 -5.52 10.27
CA ILE A 271 12.68 -6.06 11.54
C ILE A 271 11.61 -6.83 12.32
N THR A 272 10.35 -6.39 12.26
CA THR A 272 9.24 -7.09 12.94
C THR A 272 8.98 -8.45 12.32
N HIS A 273 9.09 -8.57 10.99
CA HIS A 273 8.91 -9.84 10.28
C HIS A 273 10.03 -10.82 10.60
N SER A 274 11.29 -10.36 10.62
CA SER A 274 12.43 -11.20 10.99
C SER A 274 12.30 -11.68 12.44
N TYR A 275 11.95 -10.78 13.36
CA TYR A 275 11.76 -11.13 14.77
C TYR A 275 10.63 -12.13 14.98
N LEU A 276 9.48 -11.92 14.32
CA LEU A 276 8.34 -12.83 14.39
C LEU A 276 8.68 -14.21 13.83
N ARG A 277 9.44 -14.28 12.73
CA ARG A 277 9.92 -15.55 12.17
C ARG A 277 10.73 -16.35 13.20
N GLU A 278 11.71 -15.72 13.83
CA GLU A 278 12.51 -16.39 14.87
C GLU A 278 11.64 -16.84 16.04
N CYS A 279 10.67 -16.01 16.44
CA CYS A 279 9.73 -16.37 17.49
C CYS A 279 8.90 -17.60 17.14
N LEU A 280 8.44 -17.71 15.88
CA LEU A 280 7.64 -18.83 15.40
C LEU A 280 8.47 -20.11 15.35
N PHE A 281 9.69 -20.07 14.77
CA PHE A 281 10.57 -21.24 14.77
C PHE A 281 11.01 -21.69 16.16
N LYS A 282 11.03 -20.79 17.14
CA LYS A 282 11.28 -21.14 18.54
C LYS A 282 10.07 -21.83 19.20
N HIS A 283 8.85 -21.47 18.82
CA HIS A 283 7.63 -22.10 19.37
C HIS A 283 7.30 -23.42 18.67
N GLU A 284 7.36 -23.43 17.35
CA GLU A 284 7.06 -24.60 16.52
C GLU A 284 8.06 -24.68 15.36
N PRO A 285 9.18 -25.45 15.53
CA PRO A 285 10.24 -25.56 14.54
C PRO A 285 9.79 -26.11 13.18
N SER A 286 8.68 -26.86 13.13
CA SER A 286 8.18 -27.44 11.87
C SER A 286 7.43 -26.44 10.98
N CYS A 287 7.15 -25.22 11.45
CA CYS A 287 6.42 -24.22 10.65
C CYS A 287 7.01 -24.00 9.25
N VAL A 288 6.11 -23.84 8.29
CA VAL A 288 6.40 -23.29 6.97
C VAL A 288 5.96 -21.83 6.99
N ILE A 289 6.92 -20.91 6.85
CA ILE A 289 6.70 -19.48 6.98
C ILE A 289 6.78 -18.81 5.60
N ILE A 290 5.70 -18.14 5.22
CA ILE A 290 5.60 -17.34 4.00
C ILE A 290 5.87 -15.87 4.36
N LEU A 291 7.04 -15.36 4.03
CA LEU A 291 7.42 -13.96 4.24
C LEU A 291 7.19 -13.14 2.97
N LEU A 292 6.25 -12.18 3.02
CA LEU A 292 5.88 -11.36 1.86
C LEU A 292 6.36 -9.90 1.94
N ASN A 293 6.89 -9.45 3.08
CA ASN A 293 7.35 -8.07 3.32
C ASN A 293 8.87 -7.92 3.56
N SER A 294 9.66 -8.95 3.32
CA SER A 294 11.12 -8.99 3.46
C SER A 294 11.85 -8.37 2.25
N ALA A 295 13.19 -8.28 2.33
CA ALA A 295 14.02 -7.94 1.16
C ALA A 295 13.79 -8.92 0.00
N GLU A 296 13.57 -10.20 0.34
CA GLU A 296 13.21 -11.27 -0.59
C GLU A 296 11.95 -11.98 -0.09
N LYS A 297 10.89 -11.96 -0.91
CA LYS A 297 9.68 -12.73 -0.64
C LYS A 297 10.01 -14.21 -0.73
N SER A 298 9.71 -14.98 0.32
CA SER A 298 10.20 -16.36 0.41
C SER A 298 9.29 -17.29 1.20
N ILE A 299 9.45 -18.58 0.90
CA ILE A 299 8.98 -19.71 1.69
C ILE A 299 10.16 -20.18 2.54
N GLN A 300 9.99 -20.29 3.85
CA GLN A 300 11.05 -20.67 4.78
C GLN A 300 10.59 -21.76 5.74
N TYR A 301 11.40 -22.79 5.96
CA TYR A 301 11.12 -23.88 6.91
C TYR A 301 12.41 -24.56 7.33
N LYS A 302 12.38 -25.30 8.45
CA LYS A 302 13.52 -26.11 8.88
C LYS A 302 13.49 -27.51 8.26
N ASN A 303 14.64 -27.99 7.80
CA ASN A 303 14.82 -29.39 7.41
C ASN A 303 15.00 -30.28 8.65
N GLU A 304 15.24 -31.57 8.46
CA GLU A 304 15.46 -32.55 9.54
C GLU A 304 16.70 -32.23 10.38
N ASP A 305 17.72 -31.64 9.77
CA ASP A 305 18.96 -31.21 10.43
C ASP A 305 18.81 -29.90 11.23
N GLY A 306 17.66 -29.24 11.12
CA GLY A 306 17.37 -27.96 11.76
C GLY A 306 17.82 -26.72 10.97
N ASP A 307 18.40 -26.91 9.79
CA ASP A 307 18.82 -25.85 8.87
C ASP A 307 17.60 -25.17 8.24
N THR A 308 17.69 -23.85 8.10
CA THR A 308 16.62 -23.06 7.47
C THR A 308 16.73 -23.11 5.96
N ILE A 309 15.80 -23.81 5.31
CA ILE A 309 15.59 -23.76 3.88
C ILE A 309 14.88 -22.45 3.54
N THR A 310 15.39 -21.73 2.54
CA THR A 310 14.78 -20.49 2.04
C THR A 310 14.60 -20.58 0.53
N GLN A 311 13.36 -20.56 0.08
CA GLN A 311 13.00 -20.56 -1.33
C GLN A 311 12.39 -19.20 -1.73
N PRO A 312 12.99 -18.46 -2.67
CA PRO A 312 12.39 -17.26 -3.22
C PRO A 312 11.05 -17.55 -3.92
N ILE A 313 10.05 -16.69 -3.67
CA ILE A 313 8.74 -16.75 -4.33
C ILE A 313 8.83 -16.07 -5.69
N VAL A 314 8.70 -16.87 -6.75
CA VAL A 314 8.68 -16.40 -8.14
C VAL A 314 7.41 -16.92 -8.82
N LEU A 315 6.40 -16.05 -8.95
CA LEU A 315 5.15 -16.40 -9.63
C LEU A 315 5.35 -16.29 -11.15
N LYS A 316 5.40 -17.43 -11.84
CA LYS A 316 5.46 -17.47 -13.31
C LYS A 316 4.08 -17.44 -13.94
N GLU A 317 3.18 -18.27 -13.42
CA GLU A 317 1.80 -18.45 -13.87
C GLU A 317 0.89 -18.75 -12.67
N GLY A 318 -0.43 -18.62 -12.85
CA GLY A 318 -1.41 -18.89 -11.81
C GLY A 318 -1.42 -17.89 -10.65
N GLU A 319 -1.90 -18.37 -9.50
CA GLU A 319 -2.11 -17.61 -8.26
C GLU A 319 -1.09 -18.01 -7.18
N LEU A 320 -0.76 -17.11 -6.25
CA LEU A 320 0.23 -17.40 -5.20
C LEU A 320 -0.17 -18.57 -4.30
N GLY A 321 -1.46 -18.71 -3.97
CA GLY A 321 -1.95 -19.82 -3.17
C GLY A 321 -1.60 -21.18 -3.77
N ASP A 322 -1.78 -21.34 -5.08
CA ASP A 322 -1.46 -22.60 -5.77
C ASP A 322 0.03 -22.87 -5.86
N LEU A 323 0.84 -21.82 -6.08
CA LEU A 323 2.30 -21.94 -6.05
C LEU A 323 2.78 -22.48 -4.70
N ILE A 324 2.23 -21.96 -3.59
CA ILE A 324 2.58 -22.40 -2.24
C ILE A 324 2.12 -23.85 -2.03
N ALA A 325 0.89 -24.19 -2.44
CA ALA A 325 0.35 -25.55 -2.32
C ALA A 325 1.24 -26.59 -3.02
N ASN A 326 1.56 -26.33 -4.29
CA ASN A 326 2.37 -27.22 -5.11
C ASN A 326 3.79 -27.36 -4.55
N TYR A 327 4.36 -26.27 -4.02
CA TYR A 327 5.68 -26.32 -3.39
C TYR A 327 5.67 -27.19 -2.13
N MET A 328 4.66 -27.05 -1.28
CA MET A 328 4.56 -27.85 -0.06
C MET A 328 4.38 -29.34 -0.35
N GLU A 329 3.57 -29.67 -1.35
CA GLU A 329 3.35 -31.05 -1.79
C GLU A 329 4.63 -31.66 -2.37
N ALA A 330 5.30 -30.96 -3.28
CA ALA A 330 6.54 -31.44 -3.90
C ALA A 330 7.69 -31.69 -2.91
N ASN A 331 7.65 -31.03 -1.74
CA ASN A 331 8.66 -31.17 -0.69
C ASN A 331 8.18 -32.04 0.49
N ASN A 332 7.00 -32.67 0.41
CA ASN A 332 6.42 -33.49 1.48
C ASN A 332 6.28 -32.74 2.82
N ILE A 333 5.90 -31.47 2.79
CA ILE A 333 5.72 -30.62 3.98
C ILE A 333 4.29 -30.08 4.14
N SER A 334 3.33 -30.60 3.37
CA SER A 334 1.92 -30.17 3.37
C SER A 334 1.20 -30.34 4.70
N ASP A 335 1.75 -31.19 5.58
CA ASP A 335 1.17 -31.48 6.88
C ASP A 335 1.64 -30.52 7.98
N ARG A 336 2.66 -29.72 7.69
CA ARG A 336 3.23 -28.74 8.63
C ARG A 336 2.35 -27.49 8.74
N PRO A 337 2.37 -26.79 9.89
CA PRO A 337 1.66 -25.53 10.06
C PRO A 337 2.20 -24.48 9.08
N LEU A 338 1.31 -23.90 8.27
CA LEU A 338 1.63 -22.87 7.28
C LEU A 338 1.29 -21.48 7.85
N VAL A 339 2.29 -20.62 7.98
CA VAL A 339 2.13 -19.28 8.59
C VAL A 339 2.47 -18.20 7.57
N TYR A 340 1.55 -17.26 7.37
CA TYR A 340 1.76 -16.10 6.50
C TYR A 340 2.12 -14.87 7.32
N ILE A 341 3.27 -14.27 6.99
CA ILE A 341 3.78 -13.05 7.60
C ILE A 341 3.92 -11.95 6.54
N GLY A 342 3.30 -10.80 6.80
CA GLY A 342 3.45 -9.62 5.97
C GLY A 342 2.71 -8.42 6.53
N PHE A 343 2.74 -7.29 5.84
CA PHE A 343 1.85 -6.17 6.13
C PHE A 343 1.40 -5.48 4.84
N VAL A 344 2.33 -4.86 4.12
CA VAL A 344 2.06 -4.13 2.87
C VAL A 344 1.64 -5.05 1.73
N CYS A 345 2.41 -6.11 1.47
CA CYS A 345 2.14 -7.03 0.35
C CYS A 345 0.95 -7.95 0.61
N VAL A 346 0.62 -8.21 1.88
CA VAL A 346 -0.58 -8.98 2.25
C VAL A 346 -1.80 -8.08 2.45
N GLY A 347 -1.61 -6.82 2.83
CA GLY A 347 -2.70 -5.86 2.93
C GLY A 347 -3.33 -5.53 1.58
N MET A 348 -2.64 -5.78 0.47
CA MET A 348 -3.06 -5.33 -0.86
C MET A 348 -3.07 -6.46 -1.90
N GLY A 349 -4.28 -6.90 -2.26
CA GLY A 349 -4.63 -7.62 -3.49
C GLY A 349 -4.03 -9.00 -3.72
N GLN A 350 -3.20 -9.51 -2.81
CA GLN A 350 -2.67 -10.86 -2.90
C GLN A 350 -3.71 -11.88 -2.45
N THR A 351 -4.01 -12.84 -3.32
CA THR A 351 -4.86 -13.99 -2.96
C THR A 351 -4.00 -15.04 -2.23
N LEU A 352 -4.31 -15.31 -0.97
CA LEU A 352 -3.53 -16.21 -0.08
C LEU A 352 -4.22 -17.57 0.18
N VAL A 353 -5.44 -17.71 -0.31
CA VAL A 353 -6.24 -18.94 -0.27
C VAL A 353 -6.29 -19.57 -1.66
N SER A 354 -6.45 -20.89 -1.72
CA SER A 354 -6.79 -21.59 -2.95
C SER A 354 -7.55 -22.86 -2.59
N GLU A 355 -8.22 -23.49 -3.55
CA GLU A 355 -8.95 -24.73 -3.32
C GLU A 355 -8.04 -25.84 -2.76
N LYS A 356 -6.78 -25.90 -3.23
CA LYS A 356 -5.78 -26.86 -2.73
C LYS A 356 -5.37 -26.61 -1.28
N LEU A 357 -5.26 -25.36 -0.87
CA LEU A 357 -4.87 -25.02 0.50
C LEU A 357 -6.07 -24.90 1.47
N GLY A 358 -7.28 -24.64 0.96
CA GLY A 358 -8.48 -24.34 1.73
C GLY A 358 -8.52 -22.89 2.27
N SER A 359 -9.22 -22.69 3.39
CA SER A 359 -9.24 -21.41 4.11
C SER A 359 -8.30 -21.41 5.34
N PHE A 360 -8.14 -20.26 5.99
CA PHE A 360 -7.32 -20.15 7.20
C PHE A 360 -7.96 -20.91 8.37
N THR A 361 -7.13 -21.43 9.27
CA THR A 361 -7.60 -22.01 10.55
C THR A 361 -7.59 -20.97 11.66
N ALA A 362 -6.61 -20.05 11.62
CA ALA A 362 -6.47 -19.00 12.62
C ALA A 362 -5.89 -17.71 12.04
N ALA A 363 -6.16 -16.58 12.71
CA ALA A 363 -5.45 -15.33 12.48
C ALA A 363 -5.19 -14.57 13.78
N ILE A 364 -4.14 -13.75 13.83
CA ILE A 364 -3.78 -12.94 15.00
C ILE A 364 -3.72 -11.47 14.62
N PHE A 365 -4.64 -10.66 15.16
CA PHE A 365 -4.77 -9.22 14.93
C PHE A 365 -4.57 -8.43 16.23
N GLY A 366 -3.30 -8.29 16.62
CA GLY A 366 -2.87 -7.69 17.88
C GLY A 366 -2.42 -6.23 17.75
N TYR A 367 -3.25 -5.34 17.23
CA TYR A 367 -2.88 -3.92 17.09
C TYR A 367 -3.53 -3.05 18.17
N ASP A 368 -2.73 -2.16 18.77
CA ASP A 368 -3.20 -1.10 19.68
C ASP A 368 -3.70 0.12 18.90
N ASN A 369 -3.00 0.47 17.82
CA ASN A 369 -3.39 1.51 16.90
C ASN A 369 -3.22 1.04 15.44
N ILE A 370 -4.35 0.96 14.73
CA ILE A 370 -4.40 0.64 13.30
C ILE A 370 -5.58 1.40 12.68
N LEU A 371 -5.39 1.93 11.48
CA LEU A 371 -6.45 2.60 10.72
C LEU A 371 -7.54 1.61 10.30
N ASN A 372 -8.77 2.12 10.17
CA ASN A 372 -9.93 1.30 9.82
C ASN A 372 -9.73 0.56 8.50
N ASP A 373 -9.33 1.30 7.46
CA ASP A 373 -9.08 0.78 6.12
C ASP A 373 -8.00 -0.31 6.14
N THR A 374 -6.89 -0.07 6.84
CA THR A 374 -5.77 -1.02 6.91
C THR A 374 -6.19 -2.32 7.58
N MET A 375 -6.89 -2.25 8.72
CA MET A 375 -7.35 -3.45 9.41
C MET A 375 -8.40 -4.20 8.59
N TYR A 376 -9.36 -3.50 7.98
CA TYR A 376 -10.38 -4.15 7.15
C TYR A 376 -9.77 -4.82 5.90
N GLN A 377 -8.75 -4.22 5.28
CA GLN A 377 -8.02 -4.85 4.18
C GLN A 377 -7.25 -6.11 4.61
N LEU A 378 -6.67 -6.14 5.82
CA LEU A 378 -6.05 -7.34 6.37
C LEU A 378 -7.07 -8.43 6.67
N PHE A 379 -8.22 -8.05 7.24
CA PHE A 379 -9.35 -8.96 7.47
C PHE A 379 -9.86 -9.57 6.16
N GLY A 380 -9.90 -8.75 5.10
CA GLY A 380 -10.21 -9.14 3.72
C GLY A 380 -9.37 -10.29 3.14
N ARG A 381 -8.25 -10.68 3.78
CA ARG A 381 -7.40 -11.81 3.35
C ARG A 381 -7.82 -13.15 3.88
N ILE A 382 -8.60 -13.16 4.97
CA ILE A 382 -9.11 -14.38 5.60
C ILE A 382 -10.60 -14.61 5.31
N THR A 383 -11.24 -13.65 4.64
CA THR A 383 -12.64 -13.68 4.16
C THR A 383 -12.68 -13.75 2.63
N GLY A 384 -13.79 -14.19 2.05
CA GLY A 384 -13.94 -14.24 0.60
C GLY A 384 -14.96 -15.27 0.13
N ARG A 385 -15.09 -15.40 -1.20
CA ARG A 385 -16.01 -16.33 -1.85
C ARG A 385 -15.38 -17.71 -2.00
N PHE A 386 -15.34 -18.45 -0.91
CA PHE A 386 -14.74 -19.77 -0.87
C PHE A 386 -15.42 -20.68 0.17
N ARG A 387 -16.67 -20.39 0.54
CA ARG A 387 -17.44 -21.24 1.46
C ARG A 387 -17.55 -22.66 0.90
N ASN A 388 -17.72 -22.80 -0.41
CA ASN A 388 -17.80 -24.08 -1.10
C ASN A 388 -16.47 -24.85 -1.16
N TRP A 389 -15.31 -24.18 -0.99
CA TRP A 389 -14.01 -24.84 -0.94
C TRP A 389 -13.76 -25.44 0.45
N ASP A 390 -14.34 -24.83 1.48
CA ASP A 390 -14.12 -25.24 2.84
C ASP A 390 -15.00 -26.44 3.21
N LYS A 391 -14.48 -27.64 2.94
CA LYS A 391 -15.09 -28.89 3.43
C LYS A 391 -15.05 -29.00 4.96
N ARG A 392 -14.34 -28.10 5.67
CA ARG A 392 -14.26 -28.11 7.13
C ARG A 392 -15.50 -27.44 7.71
N LYS A 393 -16.03 -28.03 8.77
CA LYS A 393 -17.14 -27.46 9.55
C LYS A 393 -16.70 -26.34 10.50
N LYS A 394 -15.38 -26.11 10.66
CA LYS A 394 -14.83 -25.23 11.68
C LYS A 394 -14.54 -23.84 11.09
N ALA A 395 -15.10 -22.81 11.73
CA ALA A 395 -14.81 -21.40 11.45
C ALA A 395 -13.33 -21.06 11.73
N THR A 396 -12.82 -20.02 11.06
CA THR A 396 -11.51 -19.43 11.37
C THR A 396 -11.54 -18.78 12.75
N ASP A 397 -10.58 -19.12 13.61
CA ASP A 397 -10.41 -18.50 14.92
C ASP A 397 -9.55 -17.23 14.81
N VAL A 398 -10.11 -16.07 15.13
CA VAL A 398 -9.40 -14.78 15.06
C VAL A 398 -9.11 -14.24 16.46
N TYR A 399 -7.84 -14.26 16.83
CA TYR A 399 -7.33 -13.74 18.09
C TYR A 399 -7.04 -12.25 17.93
N SER A 400 -7.79 -11.38 18.63
CA SER A 400 -7.69 -9.95 18.38
C SER A 400 -7.86 -9.08 19.61
N THR A 401 -7.44 -7.81 19.49
CA THR A 401 -7.95 -6.77 20.38
C THR A 401 -9.43 -6.51 20.08
N LYS A 402 -10.19 -5.98 21.06
CA LYS A 402 -11.60 -5.59 20.81
C LYS A 402 -11.69 -4.50 19.74
N ARG A 403 -10.73 -3.57 19.70
CA ARG A 403 -10.63 -2.53 18.68
C ARG A 403 -10.58 -3.14 17.27
N CYS A 404 -9.69 -4.10 17.03
CA CYS A 404 -9.56 -4.74 15.72
C CYS A 404 -10.86 -5.46 15.31
N LYS A 405 -11.50 -6.20 16.23
CA LYS A 405 -12.80 -6.83 15.99
C LYS A 405 -13.86 -5.81 15.58
N ASN A 406 -14.00 -4.72 16.35
CA ASN A 406 -15.00 -3.69 16.11
C ASN A 406 -14.80 -3.02 14.75
N ILE A 407 -13.54 -2.77 14.35
CA ILE A 407 -13.21 -2.27 13.00
C ILE A 407 -13.67 -3.26 11.93
N CYS A 408 -13.36 -4.56 12.06
CA CYS A 408 -13.73 -5.57 11.08
C CYS A 408 -15.26 -5.64 10.90
N GLN A 409 -16.01 -5.59 12.01
CA GLN A 409 -17.47 -5.60 11.99
C GLN A 409 -18.03 -4.38 11.25
N VAL A 410 -17.72 -3.17 11.73
CA VAL A 410 -18.36 -1.94 11.23
C VAL A 410 -17.97 -1.66 9.78
N MET A 411 -16.73 -1.98 9.37
CA MET A 411 -16.29 -1.79 8.00
C MET A 411 -16.94 -2.80 7.04
N GLU A 412 -17.19 -4.04 7.46
CA GLU A 412 -17.97 -4.99 6.65
C GLU A 412 -19.42 -4.54 6.50
N GLU A 413 -20.03 -4.04 7.57
CA GLU A 413 -21.38 -3.45 7.51
C GLU A 413 -21.44 -2.27 6.54
N CYS A 414 -20.42 -1.39 6.52
CA CYS A 414 -20.30 -0.31 5.53
C CYS A 414 -20.25 -0.88 4.10
N ALA A 415 -19.39 -1.85 3.84
CA ALA A 415 -19.23 -2.45 2.51
C ALA A 415 -20.54 -3.11 2.02
N LYS A 416 -21.21 -3.89 2.88
CA LYS A 416 -22.49 -4.53 2.56
C LYS A 416 -23.60 -3.51 2.32
N ASN A 417 -23.64 -2.41 3.09
CA ASN A 417 -24.63 -1.35 2.92
C ASN A 417 -24.50 -0.62 1.58
N VAL A 418 -23.28 -0.44 1.06
CA VAL A 418 -23.07 0.15 -0.28
C VAL A 418 -23.82 -0.65 -1.34
N ILE A 419 -23.66 -1.98 -1.33
CA ILE A 419 -24.29 -2.86 -2.31
C ILE A 419 -25.81 -2.90 -2.09
N ALA A 420 -26.24 -3.17 -0.85
CA ALA A 420 -27.64 -3.40 -0.52
C ALA A 420 -28.52 -2.15 -0.69
N LYS A 421 -28.02 -0.96 -0.34
CA LYS A 421 -28.82 0.29 -0.33
C LYS A 421 -28.49 1.24 -1.48
N HIS A 422 -27.26 1.19 -2.00
CA HIS A 422 -26.72 2.22 -2.89
C HIS A 422 -26.24 1.71 -4.26
N GLY A 423 -26.40 0.42 -4.59
CA GLY A 423 -26.10 -0.08 -5.94
C GLY A 423 -26.87 0.67 -7.03
N GLY A 424 -26.14 1.21 -8.02
CA GLY A 424 -26.71 2.04 -9.10
C GLY A 424 -27.05 3.48 -8.69
N LYS A 425 -26.70 3.91 -7.48
CA LYS A 425 -27.01 5.26 -6.95
C LYS A 425 -25.74 6.07 -6.68
N LYS A 426 -25.91 7.37 -6.48
CA LYS A 426 -24.88 8.26 -5.95
C LYS A 426 -24.67 8.02 -4.44
N LEU A 427 -23.41 7.92 -4.04
CA LEU A 427 -22.99 7.71 -2.66
C LEU A 427 -22.04 8.83 -2.20
N ASP A 428 -22.33 9.40 -1.04
CA ASP A 428 -21.46 10.33 -0.31
C ASP A 428 -20.84 9.64 0.92
N ALA A 429 -19.82 10.28 1.50
CA ALA A 429 -19.10 9.75 2.65
C ALA A 429 -20.01 9.49 3.89
N ASN A 430 -21.02 10.33 4.13
CA ASN A 430 -21.89 10.18 5.29
C ASN A 430 -22.78 8.94 5.17
N LYS A 431 -23.30 8.67 3.97
CA LYS A 431 -24.08 7.46 3.68
C LYS A 431 -23.22 6.20 3.76
N TYR A 432 -21.98 6.25 3.25
CA TYR A 432 -21.04 5.15 3.40
C TYR A 432 -20.79 4.81 4.88
N LEU A 433 -20.59 5.84 5.71
CA LEU A 433 -20.32 5.70 7.15
C LEU A 433 -21.59 5.58 8.01
N GLU A 434 -22.78 5.38 7.44
CA GLU A 434 -24.04 5.23 8.19
C GLU A 434 -23.96 4.18 9.31
N PRO A 435 -23.32 3.00 9.12
CA PRO A 435 -23.17 1.99 10.19
C PRO A 435 -22.47 2.51 11.45
N PHE A 436 -21.57 3.48 11.33
CA PHE A 436 -20.94 4.11 12.49
C PHE A 436 -21.92 4.95 13.33
N ASN A 437 -23.09 5.32 12.81
CA ASN A 437 -24.05 6.15 13.55
C ASN A 437 -25.10 5.32 14.29
N ASN A 438 -25.33 4.07 13.87
CA ASN A 438 -26.34 3.18 14.47
C ASN A 438 -25.75 2.30 15.60
N GLY A 439 -24.51 2.58 15.99
CA GLY A 439 -23.69 1.76 16.87
C GLY A 439 -23.89 2.04 18.36
N ASP A 440 -25.11 2.05 18.88
CA ASP A 440 -25.36 2.11 20.34
C ASP A 440 -24.77 0.89 21.09
N LYS A 441 -24.29 -0.13 20.36
CA LYS A 441 -23.75 -1.40 20.89
C LYS A 441 -22.23 -1.56 20.81
N ILE A 442 -21.50 -0.63 20.20
CA ILE A 442 -20.06 -0.77 20.01
C ILE A 442 -19.34 0.31 20.84
N THR A 443 -18.56 -0.11 21.83
CA THR A 443 -17.74 0.81 22.64
C THR A 443 -16.69 1.49 21.75
N GLY A 444 -16.58 2.83 21.83
CA GLY A 444 -15.54 3.60 21.13
C GLY A 444 -15.83 3.95 19.66
N VAL A 445 -17.08 3.79 19.19
CA VAL A 445 -17.47 4.05 17.79
C VAL A 445 -17.10 5.46 17.30
N TYR A 446 -17.23 6.48 18.15
CA TYR A 446 -16.82 7.84 17.78
C TYR A 446 -15.33 7.94 17.44
N GLN A 447 -14.47 7.24 18.20
CA GLN A 447 -13.03 7.19 17.92
C GLN A 447 -12.75 6.41 16.63
N LEU A 448 -13.49 5.34 16.38
CA LEU A 448 -13.37 4.57 15.14
C LEU A 448 -13.81 5.39 13.94
N LYS A 449 -14.92 6.14 14.00
CA LYS A 449 -15.43 6.95 12.89
C LYS A 449 -14.42 7.96 12.35
N ASN A 450 -13.48 8.39 13.19
CA ASN A 450 -12.44 9.38 12.83
C ASN A 450 -11.06 8.74 12.56
N ASN A 451 -10.97 7.40 12.48
CA ASN A 451 -9.72 6.64 12.40
C ASN A 451 -9.41 6.15 10.96
N PHE A 452 -9.53 7.04 9.98
CA PHE A 452 -9.30 6.74 8.55
C PHE A 452 -7.99 7.29 8.01
N GLU A 453 -7.38 8.23 8.71
CA GLU A 453 -6.13 8.87 8.33
C GLU A 453 -5.19 8.87 9.53
N GLU A 454 -3.90 8.63 9.27
CA GLU A 454 -2.88 8.97 10.26
C GLU A 454 -3.00 10.47 10.45
N LYS A 455 -3.47 10.89 11.62
CA LYS A 455 -3.44 12.31 11.96
C LYS A 455 -1.98 12.74 11.85
N ASP A 456 -1.74 13.81 11.08
CA ASP A 456 -0.47 14.49 11.19
C ASP A 456 -0.24 14.78 12.67
N ALA A 457 1.00 14.52 13.07
CA ALA A 457 1.58 14.93 14.33
C ALA A 457 0.88 16.21 14.85
N GLU A 458 0.09 16.13 15.92
CA GLU A 458 -0.39 17.36 16.57
C GLU A 458 0.84 18.04 17.13
N TYR A 459 1.07 19.26 16.68
CA TYR A 459 2.24 20.03 17.06
C TYR A 459 1.88 20.95 18.20
N PHE A 460 2.68 20.85 19.25
CA PHE A 460 2.58 21.62 20.46
C PHE A 460 3.75 22.59 20.52
N GLU A 461 3.45 23.78 21.00
CA GLU A 461 4.45 24.76 21.34
C GLU A 461 4.81 24.60 22.81
N PHE A 462 6.12 24.51 23.12
CA PHE A 462 6.52 24.53 24.51
C PHE A 462 6.33 25.96 25.05
N PRO A 463 5.59 26.15 26.15
CA PRO A 463 5.15 27.48 26.58
C PRO A 463 6.32 28.40 26.98
N LYS A 464 7.47 27.83 27.33
CA LYS A 464 8.67 28.58 27.76
C LYS A 464 9.75 28.53 26.70
N PHE A 465 10.49 29.63 26.58
CA PHE A 465 11.76 29.65 25.85
C PHE A 465 12.86 29.04 26.71
N ALA A 466 13.82 28.38 26.07
CA ALA A 466 15.07 27.97 26.71
C ALA A 466 16.16 29.01 26.44
N ASP A 467 17.01 29.26 27.42
CA ASP A 467 18.11 30.21 27.33
C ASP A 467 19.41 29.56 26.79
N SER A 468 19.46 28.23 26.71
CA SER A 468 20.65 27.48 26.27
C SER A 468 20.33 26.12 25.63
N MET A 469 21.23 25.57 24.80
CA MET A 469 21.10 24.23 24.21
C MET A 469 21.02 23.08 25.25
N PRO A 470 21.77 23.13 26.37
CA PRO A 470 21.57 22.18 27.48
C PRO A 470 20.16 22.24 28.08
N GLU A 471 19.59 23.44 28.22
CA GLU A 471 18.22 23.59 28.71
C GLU A 471 17.20 23.05 27.70
N VAL A 472 17.41 23.26 26.39
CA VAL A 472 16.61 22.64 25.34
C VAL A 472 16.63 21.11 25.47
N SER A 473 17.81 20.52 25.67
CA SER A 473 17.97 19.07 25.84
C SER A 473 17.16 18.56 27.05
N LYS A 474 17.22 19.28 28.19
CA LYS A 474 16.45 18.95 29.38
C LYS A 474 14.93 19.03 29.14
N MET A 475 14.46 20.12 28.52
CA MET A 475 13.03 20.29 28.21
C MET A 475 12.53 19.18 27.28
N LEU A 476 13.32 18.78 26.27
CA LEU A 476 12.97 17.68 25.39
C LEU A 476 12.94 16.33 26.12
N CYS A 477 13.88 16.08 27.05
CA CYS A 477 13.82 14.90 27.91
C CYS A 477 12.54 14.85 28.74
N ASP A 478 12.11 16.01 29.27
CA ASP A 478 10.88 16.11 30.07
C ASP A 478 9.63 15.87 29.21
N ILE A 479 9.60 16.38 27.97
CA ILE A 479 8.50 16.19 27.01
C ILE A 479 8.38 14.72 26.58
N PHE A 480 9.49 14.10 26.17
CA PHE A 480 9.47 12.79 25.52
C PHE A 480 9.74 11.62 26.46
N HIS A 481 10.12 11.90 27.72
CA HIS A 481 10.53 10.89 28.70
C HIS A 481 11.65 9.95 28.20
N ILE A 482 12.50 10.45 27.31
CA ILE A 482 13.65 9.75 26.71
C ILE A 482 14.87 10.66 26.81
N LYS A 483 16.06 10.07 26.99
CA LYS A 483 17.33 10.82 27.00
C LYS A 483 17.60 11.43 25.62
N ILE A 484 17.59 12.76 25.54
CA ILE A 484 17.92 13.55 24.34
C ILE A 484 19.08 14.47 24.70
N GLU A 485 20.23 14.25 24.06
CA GLU A 485 21.43 15.07 24.21
C GLU A 485 21.69 15.82 22.90
N LEU A 486 21.59 17.15 22.93
CA LEU A 486 21.98 18.02 21.83
C LEU A 486 23.41 18.52 22.06
N GLU A 487 24.13 18.75 20.96
CA GLU A 487 25.42 19.45 20.99
C GLU A 487 25.26 20.85 21.63
N GLU A 488 26.19 21.22 22.51
CA GLU A 488 26.14 22.50 23.22
C GLU A 488 26.41 23.70 22.29
N ASP A 489 27.22 23.50 21.25
CA ASP A 489 27.57 24.52 20.27
C ASP A 489 26.41 24.78 19.27
N PRO A 490 25.77 25.97 19.32
CA PRO A 490 24.68 26.31 18.41
C PRO A 490 25.10 26.29 16.94
N GLY A 491 26.36 26.58 16.61
CA GLY A 491 26.87 26.58 15.23
C GLY A 491 26.86 25.20 14.57
N LYS A 492 26.86 24.13 15.38
CA LYS A 492 26.66 22.76 14.88
C LYS A 492 25.20 22.45 14.57
N TYR A 493 24.26 23.12 15.23
CA TYR A 493 22.82 22.87 15.08
C TYR A 493 22.14 23.84 14.10
N PHE A 494 22.62 25.07 13.99
CA PHE A 494 22.08 26.15 13.17
C PHE A 494 23.01 26.55 12.03
N CYS A 495 22.51 27.31 11.06
CA CYS A 495 23.33 28.02 10.08
C CYS A 495 23.76 29.36 10.69
N ASP A 496 25.06 29.63 10.71
CA ASP A 496 25.59 30.96 11.03
C ASP A 496 25.61 31.81 9.75
N ILE A 497 24.87 32.92 9.78
CA ILE A 497 24.81 33.93 8.71
C ILE A 497 25.20 35.27 9.34
N GLU A 498 26.44 35.69 9.07
CA GLU A 498 27.01 36.95 9.55
C GLU A 498 26.88 37.15 11.07
N GLY A 499 27.06 36.08 11.86
CA GLY A 499 26.99 36.12 13.33
C GLY A 499 25.59 35.90 13.90
N TYR A 500 24.59 35.62 13.06
CA TYR A 500 23.24 35.27 13.48
C TYR A 500 22.92 33.80 13.15
N TYR A 501 22.29 33.11 14.09
CA TYR A 501 21.88 31.73 13.91
C TYR A 501 20.49 31.67 13.29
N ILE A 502 20.39 30.92 12.20
CA ILE A 502 19.14 30.64 11.49
C ILE A 502 18.95 29.12 11.43
N THR A 503 17.71 28.65 11.59
CA THR A 503 17.38 27.21 11.54
C THR A 503 17.79 26.56 10.22
N LYS A 504 18.44 25.38 10.23
CA LYS A 504 18.90 24.69 8.99
C LYS A 504 17.76 24.24 8.06
N TYR A 505 16.52 24.26 8.55
CA TYR A 505 15.33 23.80 7.84
C TYR A 505 14.75 24.87 6.87
N LEU A 506 15.65 25.62 6.23
CA LEU A 506 15.51 26.92 5.57
C LEU A 506 14.53 26.97 4.39
N ARG A 507 14.61 25.95 3.53
CA ARG A 507 13.83 25.88 2.28
C ARG A 507 12.33 25.79 2.49
N LYS A 508 11.92 25.35 3.69
CA LYS A 508 10.51 25.12 4.04
C LYS A 508 9.85 26.34 4.69
N TYR A 509 10.61 27.17 5.40
CA TYR A 509 10.08 28.31 6.15
C TYR A 509 10.16 29.61 5.37
N ASN A 510 11.33 29.90 4.78
CA ASN A 510 11.58 31.18 4.10
C ASN A 510 11.47 31.06 2.58
N GLY A 511 11.24 29.84 2.05
CA GLY A 511 11.26 29.56 0.61
C GLY A 511 12.63 29.72 -0.05
N LYS A 512 13.67 30.01 0.74
CA LYS A 512 15.04 30.34 0.30
C LYS A 512 15.99 29.16 0.50
N LYS A 513 17.00 29.04 -0.36
CA LYS A 513 18.16 28.17 -0.16
C LYS A 513 19.13 28.80 0.84
N GLN A 514 20.08 28.00 1.34
CA GLN A 514 21.06 28.44 2.35
C GLN A 514 21.93 29.62 1.87
N ASP A 515 22.31 29.61 0.60
CA ASP A 515 23.08 30.66 -0.08
C ASP A 515 22.26 31.94 -0.36
N GLU A 516 20.95 31.90 -0.19
CA GLU A 516 20.03 33.04 -0.42
C GLU A 516 19.66 33.76 0.89
N LEU A 517 20.14 33.27 2.04
CA LEU A 517 19.79 33.81 3.35
C LEU A 517 20.54 35.07 3.69
N LYS A 518 19.85 35.93 4.43
CA LYS A 518 20.43 37.15 5.01
C LYS A 518 20.12 37.22 6.50
N PRO A 519 20.86 38.04 7.27
CA PRO A 519 20.57 38.24 8.69
C PRO A 519 19.11 38.61 8.97
N GLU A 520 18.46 39.36 8.07
CA GLU A 520 17.05 39.77 8.21
C GLU A 520 16.05 38.59 8.16
N ASP A 521 16.50 37.41 7.70
CA ASP A 521 15.69 36.19 7.68
C ASP A 521 15.63 35.48 9.05
N ARG A 522 16.25 36.05 10.10
CA ARG A 522 16.17 35.54 11.48
C ARG A 522 14.77 35.70 12.07
N HIS A 523 14.41 34.80 12.98
CA HIS A 523 13.14 34.89 13.68
C HIS A 523 13.24 35.84 14.87
N THR A 524 12.21 36.66 15.04
CA THR A 524 12.05 37.56 16.17
C THR A 524 10.79 37.21 16.95
N GLU A 525 10.69 37.67 18.20
CA GLU A 525 9.47 37.48 19.01
C GLU A 525 8.21 38.01 18.29
N ALA A 526 8.35 39.05 17.47
CA ALA A 526 7.25 39.62 16.71
C ALA A 526 6.78 38.74 15.54
N ASN A 527 7.65 37.91 14.96
CA ASN A 527 7.34 37.11 13.77
C ASN A 527 7.23 35.60 14.03
N ILE A 528 7.62 35.12 15.20
CA ILE A 528 7.64 33.68 15.52
C ILE A 528 6.24 33.05 15.51
N ALA A 529 5.20 33.81 15.86
CA ALA A 529 3.81 33.35 15.86
C ALA A 529 3.27 33.02 14.45
N SER A 530 3.96 33.46 13.38
CA SER A 530 3.60 33.14 12.00
C SER A 530 4.12 31.77 11.53
N ILE A 531 4.92 31.07 12.35
CA ILE A 531 5.46 29.76 12.01
C ILE A 531 4.38 28.71 12.17
N ASN A 532 3.90 28.19 11.03
CA ASN A 532 2.99 27.05 11.00
C ASN A 532 3.77 25.75 11.28
N ALA A 533 3.33 24.99 12.28
CA ALA A 533 4.01 23.80 12.77
C ALA A 533 3.96 22.59 11.80
N MET A 534 3.16 22.66 10.72
CA MET A 534 3.00 21.62 9.68
C MET A 534 4.30 21.21 8.94
N TYR A 535 5.43 21.86 9.19
CA TYR A 535 6.68 21.67 8.43
C TYR A 535 7.79 20.93 9.19
N ILE A 536 7.53 20.49 10.42
CA ILE A 536 8.50 19.83 11.30
C ILE A 536 8.77 18.40 10.82
N LYS A 537 9.97 18.19 10.25
CA LYS A 537 10.57 16.87 10.09
C LYS A 537 11.99 16.94 10.63
N ASN A 538 12.18 16.47 11.87
CA ASN A 538 13.49 16.33 12.49
C ASN A 538 14.23 15.12 11.89
N ASP A 539 15.56 15.12 11.94
CA ASP A 539 16.39 13.96 11.65
C ASP A 539 16.24 12.85 12.71
N ASN A 540 15.78 13.22 13.91
CA ASN A 540 15.41 12.26 14.96
C ASN A 540 14.11 11.52 14.58
N LYS A 541 14.25 10.23 14.23
CA LYS A 541 13.15 9.35 13.82
C LYS A 541 12.21 8.93 14.96
N ILE A 542 12.59 9.19 16.21
CA ILE A 542 11.87 8.74 17.41
C ILE A 542 11.06 9.91 17.99
N CYS A 543 11.67 11.09 18.14
CA CYS A 543 11.00 12.27 18.72
C CYS A 543 10.93 13.39 17.67
N LYS A 544 9.73 13.88 17.37
CA LYS A 544 9.55 14.97 16.39
C LYS A 544 9.56 16.32 17.10
N TYR A 545 10.63 17.09 16.92
CA TYR A 545 10.74 18.45 17.44
C TYR A 545 11.60 19.33 16.53
N ILE A 546 11.45 20.65 16.65
CA ILE A 546 12.35 21.65 16.07
C ILE A 546 12.72 22.64 17.17
N VAL A 547 13.97 23.07 17.12
CA VAL A 547 14.51 24.15 17.94
C VAL A 547 14.71 25.35 17.03
N ILE A 548 14.22 26.51 17.42
CA ILE A 548 14.28 27.74 16.62
C ILE A 548 14.96 28.83 17.45
N PRO A 549 16.05 29.45 16.97
CA PRO A 549 16.60 30.63 17.62
C PRO A 549 15.69 31.83 17.35
N VAL A 550 15.28 32.52 18.41
CA VAL A 550 14.34 33.65 18.38
C VAL A 550 14.97 34.84 19.06
N TYR A 551 15.14 35.91 18.30
CA TYR A 551 15.74 37.16 18.73
C TYR A 551 14.66 38.11 19.29
N GLU A 552 15.02 38.97 20.23
CA GLU A 552 14.07 39.96 20.77
C GLU A 552 13.59 40.92 19.67
N SER A 553 14.50 41.31 18.77
CA SER A 553 14.22 42.16 17.61
C SER A 553 15.30 41.96 16.54
N LEU A 554 15.16 42.59 15.38
CA LEU A 554 16.22 42.59 14.38
C LEU A 554 17.48 43.33 14.89
N GLU A 555 17.38 44.29 15.78
CA GLU A 555 18.57 45.00 16.28
C GLU A 555 19.30 44.25 17.41
N SER A 556 18.72 43.15 17.91
CA SER A 556 19.27 42.39 19.03
C SER A 556 20.16 41.25 18.54
N SER A 557 21.33 41.09 19.18
CA SER A 557 22.17 39.89 19.05
C SER A 557 21.81 38.81 20.06
N LYS A 558 20.93 39.11 21.02
CA LYS A 558 20.45 38.15 22.01
C LYS A 558 19.29 37.35 21.44
N PHE A 559 19.35 36.04 21.64
CA PHE A 559 18.31 35.12 21.24
C PHE A 559 18.07 34.06 22.31
N LYS A 560 16.86 33.49 22.26
CA LYS A 560 16.45 32.33 23.05
C LYS A 560 15.98 31.23 22.10
N TYR A 561 15.73 30.04 22.64
CA TYR A 561 15.28 28.90 21.86
C TYR A 561 13.79 28.64 22.07
N ARG A 562 13.03 28.65 20.98
CA ARG A 562 11.66 28.14 20.94
C ARG A 562 11.67 26.67 20.56
N ILE A 563 10.89 25.86 21.27
CA ILE A 563 10.73 24.44 21.00
C ILE A 563 9.31 24.21 20.49
N LEU A 564 9.20 23.69 19.27
CA LEU A 564 7.96 23.11 18.76
C LEU A 564 8.15 21.61 18.68
N TYR A 565 7.19 20.84 19.14
CA TYR A 565 7.29 19.38 19.22
C TYR A 565 5.97 18.73 18.81
N SER A 566 6.01 17.45 18.47
CA SER A 566 4.82 16.63 18.27
C SER A 566 4.89 15.42 19.17
N ILE A 567 3.72 15.08 19.72
CA ILE A 567 3.49 13.84 20.46
C ILE A 567 2.88 12.81 19.52
#